data_AF-A0A8H6YR13-F1
#
_entry.id   AF-A0A8H6YR13-F1
#
_cell.length_a   1.000
_cell.length_b   1.000
_cell.length_c   1.000
_cell.angle_alpha   90.00
_cell.angle_beta   90.00
_cell.angle_gamma   90.00
#
_symmetry.space_group_name_H-M   'P 1'
#
loop_
_entity.id
_entity.type
_entity.pdbx_description
1 polymer ?
#
loop_
_entity_poly.entity_id
_entity_poly.type
_entity_poly.pdbx_seq_one_letter_code
_entity_poly.pdbx_strand_id
1 'polypeptide(L)'
;MLSLATAYWMLRPFFRARDPASPSLKWEDWNELDLNGTGFAGCGHCDMIHAVEGHHGGKEDSSVLYIPAVPLTLGNAQYLRDQRTNFLAGLPAPCVYLFRILNCPYDLLVRDFPGGSGESTFVGRATVEDVYPGGRCAVGFEKFNETAGDGSKLFAEANRILAF
;
A
#
# COMPACT_ATOMS: atom_id res chain seq x y z
N MET A 1 -9.34 4.17 15.61
CA MET A 1 -10.52 5.02 15.37
C MET A 1 -10.40 5.58 13.97
N LEU A 2 -11.51 5.76 13.25
CA LEU A 2 -11.50 6.42 11.94
C LEU A 2 -11.05 7.88 12.13
N SER A 3 -10.19 8.42 11.27
CA SER A 3 -9.76 9.82 11.42
C SER A 3 -10.90 10.77 11.03
N LEU A 4 -10.94 11.99 11.60
CA LEU A 4 -11.94 12.99 11.24
C LEU A 4 -11.87 13.35 9.74
N ALA A 5 -10.66 13.36 9.17
CA ALA A 5 -10.44 13.55 7.74
C ALA A 5 -11.02 12.39 6.92
N THR A 6 -10.87 11.14 7.37
CA THR A 6 -11.43 9.95 6.71
C THR A 6 -12.97 9.91 6.79
N ALA A 7 -13.55 10.31 7.93
CA ALA A 7 -14.99 10.45 8.07
C ALA A 7 -15.56 11.54 7.15
N TYR A 8 -14.88 12.70 7.10
CA TYR A 8 -15.19 13.76 6.13
C TYR A 8 -15.05 13.25 4.69
N TRP A 9 -13.98 12.50 4.37
CA TRP A 9 -13.76 11.90 3.04
C TRP A 9 -14.91 11.01 2.57
N MET A 10 -15.33 10.07 3.40
CA MET A 10 -16.38 9.12 3.05
C MET A 10 -17.75 9.79 2.87
N LEU A 11 -18.01 10.87 3.62
CA LEU A 11 -19.29 11.57 3.60
C LEU A 11 -19.33 12.72 2.58
N ARG A 12 -18.19 13.30 2.19
CA ARG A 12 -18.12 14.47 1.29
C ARG A 12 -18.85 14.30 -0.05
N PRO A 13 -18.82 13.13 -0.74
CA PRO A 13 -19.60 12.91 -1.97
C PRO A 13 -21.11 12.87 -1.77
N PHE A 14 -21.60 13.04 -0.54
CA PHE A 14 -23.00 13.07 -0.18
C PHE A 14 -23.41 14.42 0.43
N PHE A 15 -22.53 15.43 0.49
CA PHE A 15 -22.82 16.73 1.12
C PHE A 15 -22.16 17.92 0.40
N ARG A 16 -23.02 18.75 -0.20
CA ARG A 16 -22.75 20.04 -0.85
C ARG A 16 -23.07 21.21 0.10
N ALA A 17 -22.38 22.33 -0.11
CA ALA A 17 -22.65 23.57 0.61
C ALA A 17 -23.99 24.16 0.18
N ARG A 18 -24.79 24.58 1.16
CA ARG A 18 -26.05 25.32 0.94
C ARG A 18 -25.85 26.62 0.16
N ASP A 19 -24.67 27.22 0.30
CA ASP A 19 -24.20 28.34 -0.52
C ASP A 19 -22.90 27.91 -1.24
N PRO A 20 -22.91 27.75 -2.58
CA PRO A 20 -21.72 27.41 -3.36
C PRO A 20 -20.57 28.43 -3.26
N ALA A 21 -20.83 29.66 -2.81
CA ALA A 21 -19.81 30.69 -2.60
C ALA A 21 -19.21 30.69 -1.18
N SER A 22 -19.75 29.88 -0.24
CA SER A 22 -19.30 29.86 1.15
C SER A 22 -18.01 29.05 1.34
N PRO A 23 -16.93 29.63 1.91
CA PRO A 23 -15.71 28.91 2.26
C PRO A 23 -15.79 28.19 3.62
N SER A 24 -16.95 28.21 4.29
CA SER A 24 -17.13 27.60 5.61
C SER A 24 -16.95 26.08 5.58
N LEU A 25 -16.43 25.50 6.65
CA LEU A 25 -16.34 24.05 6.87
C LEU A 25 -17.24 23.56 8.04
N LYS A 26 -18.09 24.44 8.57
CA LYS A 26 -19.01 24.13 9.68
C LYS A 26 -20.19 23.31 9.18
N TRP A 27 -20.62 22.28 9.92
CA TRP A 27 -21.61 21.30 9.43
C TRP A 27 -22.96 21.94 9.06
N GLU A 28 -23.34 23.03 9.72
CA GLU A 28 -24.58 23.77 9.50
C GLU A 28 -24.72 24.24 8.03
N ASP A 29 -23.59 24.48 7.36
CA ASP A 29 -23.51 25.02 6.01
C ASP A 29 -23.53 23.94 4.90
N TRP A 30 -23.49 22.64 5.25
CA TRP A 30 -23.23 21.51 4.32
C TRP A 30 -24.30 20.41 4.34
N ASN A 31 -25.58 20.76 4.16
CA ASN A 31 -26.71 19.85 4.36
C ASN A 31 -27.51 19.51 3.08
N GLU A 32 -26.90 19.57 1.89
CA GLU A 32 -27.56 19.19 0.61
C GLU A 32 -26.87 17.98 -0.03
N LEU A 33 -27.62 16.96 -0.47
CA LEU A 33 -27.07 15.71 -1.00
C LEU A 33 -26.78 15.81 -2.51
N ASP A 34 -25.51 15.86 -2.92
CA ASP A 34 -25.09 16.00 -4.32
C ASP A 34 -24.39 14.74 -4.86
N LEU A 35 -25.11 13.95 -5.66
CA LEU A 35 -24.67 12.65 -6.17
C LEU A 35 -23.99 12.71 -7.56
N ASN A 36 -23.67 13.91 -8.10
CA ASN A 36 -23.42 14.09 -9.54
C ASN A 36 -21.99 14.54 -9.95
N GLY A 37 -21.02 14.65 -9.03
CA GLY A 37 -19.67 15.19 -9.28
C GLY A 37 -18.49 14.24 -8.98
N THR A 38 -17.31 14.46 -9.59
CA THR A 38 -16.22 13.46 -9.63
C THR A 38 -14.77 13.95 -9.35
N GLY A 39 -14.54 15.19 -8.88
CA GLY A 39 -13.17 15.72 -8.66
C GLY A 39 -12.60 15.50 -7.25
N PHE A 40 -11.35 15.00 -7.13
CA PHE A 40 -10.70 14.70 -5.83
C PHE A 40 -9.14 14.66 -5.91
N ALA A 41 -8.41 14.93 -4.80
CA ALA A 41 -6.95 14.78 -4.65
C ALA A 41 -6.45 14.36 -3.23
N GLY A 42 -5.67 13.26 -3.16
CA GLY A 42 -4.58 12.97 -2.18
C GLY A 42 -4.92 12.19 -0.88
N CYS A 43 -4.13 11.17 -0.49
CA CYS A 43 -4.25 10.50 0.83
C CYS A 43 -3.02 9.74 1.38
N GLY A 44 -2.90 9.67 2.72
CA GLY A 44 -2.13 8.62 3.43
C GLY A 44 -1.33 9.10 4.66
N HIS A 45 -1.20 8.40 5.79
CA HIS A 45 -1.83 7.14 6.27
C HIS A 45 -1.91 6.05 5.19
N CYS A 46 -2.95 5.19 5.20
CA CYS A 46 -3.61 4.81 3.95
C CYS A 46 -4.65 5.86 3.49
N ASP A 47 -5.16 6.72 4.39
CA ASP A 47 -6.30 7.64 4.14
C ASP A 47 -6.16 9.12 4.65
N MET A 48 -4.95 9.69 4.85
CA MET A 48 -4.76 11.13 5.20
C MET A 48 -4.90 12.04 3.95
N ILE A 49 -4.05 13.03 3.67
CA ILE A 49 -3.84 13.73 2.38
C ILE A 49 -2.32 13.96 2.27
N HIS A 50 -1.68 13.55 1.17
CA HIS A 50 -0.29 13.90 0.91
C HIS A 50 -0.07 14.25 -0.56
N ALA A 51 0.86 15.17 -0.79
CA ALA A 51 1.37 15.59 -2.09
C ALA A 51 2.81 16.06 -1.90
N VAL A 52 3.63 15.97 -2.94
CA VAL A 52 4.93 16.64 -2.99
C VAL A 52 4.75 18.10 -3.41
N GLU A 53 5.71 18.96 -3.08
CA GLU A 53 5.69 20.35 -3.54
C GLU A 53 5.80 20.45 -5.07
N GLY A 54 5.21 21.48 -5.67
CA GLY A 54 5.23 21.68 -7.12
C GLY A 54 6.56 22.16 -7.69
N HIS A 55 7.51 22.56 -6.83
CA HIS A 55 8.83 23.07 -7.23
C HIS A 55 9.84 22.96 -6.07
N HIS A 56 10.92 22.21 -6.26
CA HIS A 56 12.05 22.13 -5.33
C HIS A 56 12.99 23.33 -5.51
N GLY A 57 13.05 24.22 -4.52
CA GLY A 57 13.94 25.38 -4.51
C GLY A 57 15.32 25.15 -3.86
N GLY A 58 15.62 23.91 -3.46
CA GLY A 58 16.89 23.57 -2.81
C GLY A 58 18.09 23.58 -3.77
N LYS A 59 19.30 23.53 -3.17
CA LYS A 59 20.58 23.45 -3.91
C LYS A 59 21.11 22.02 -4.06
N GLU A 60 20.46 21.06 -3.41
CA GLU A 60 20.91 19.67 -3.24
C GLU A 60 19.72 18.72 -3.46
N ASP A 61 19.99 17.45 -3.71
CA ASP A 61 18.97 16.44 -4.01
C ASP A 61 18.08 16.12 -2.79
N SER A 62 16.77 16.12 -3.01
CA SER A 62 15.79 15.65 -2.00
C SER A 62 15.52 14.16 -2.23
N SER A 63 16.35 13.30 -1.63
CA SER A 63 16.27 11.84 -1.79
C SER A 63 15.60 11.16 -0.60
N VAL A 64 14.67 10.24 -0.87
CA VAL A 64 13.96 9.43 0.13
C VAL A 64 13.86 7.97 -0.32
N LEU A 65 13.73 7.05 0.64
CA LEU A 65 13.41 5.64 0.40
C LEU A 65 12.04 5.31 1.00
N TYR A 66 11.13 4.77 0.19
CA TYR A 66 9.78 4.42 0.62
C TYR A 66 9.77 3.09 1.37
N ILE A 67 9.61 3.14 2.70
CA ILE A 67 9.52 1.96 3.57
C ILE A 67 8.20 2.03 4.37
N PRO A 68 7.14 1.31 3.94
CA PRO A 68 5.86 1.29 4.66
C PRO A 68 5.89 0.37 5.88
N ALA A 69 5.05 0.67 6.87
CA ALA A 69 4.76 -0.25 7.97
C ALA A 69 3.68 -1.26 7.54
N VAL A 70 4.09 -2.49 7.19
CA VAL A 70 3.20 -3.54 6.68
C VAL A 70 3.07 -4.65 7.74
N PRO A 71 1.94 -4.78 8.45
CA PRO A 71 1.74 -5.85 9.42
C PRO A 71 1.56 -7.20 8.72
N LEU A 72 1.91 -8.31 9.38
CA LEU A 72 1.63 -9.63 8.84
C LEU A 72 0.11 -9.87 8.78
N THR A 73 -0.37 -10.18 7.57
CA THR A 73 -1.73 -10.64 7.29
C THR A 73 -1.65 -11.73 6.21
N LEU A 74 -2.73 -12.45 5.95
CA LEU A 74 -2.71 -13.52 4.93
C LEU A 74 -2.48 -12.96 3.51
N GLY A 75 -3.07 -11.80 3.19
CA GLY A 75 -2.80 -11.10 1.93
C GLY A 75 -1.36 -10.62 1.82
N ASN A 76 -0.81 -10.07 2.91
CA ASN A 76 0.58 -9.60 2.92
C ASN A 76 1.57 -10.77 2.87
N ALA A 77 1.25 -11.95 3.43
CA ALA A 77 2.05 -13.16 3.29
C ALA A 77 2.06 -13.69 1.84
N GLN A 78 0.95 -13.57 1.10
CA GLN A 78 0.89 -13.90 -0.33
C GLN A 78 1.77 -12.95 -1.15
N TYR A 79 1.68 -11.64 -0.90
CA TYR A 79 2.56 -10.65 -1.52
C TYR A 79 4.04 -10.92 -1.20
N LEU A 80 4.36 -11.22 0.06
CA LEU A 80 5.72 -11.52 0.52
C LEU A 80 6.34 -12.75 -0.18
N ARG A 81 5.55 -13.81 -0.40
CA ARG A 81 5.97 -15.00 -1.17
C ARG A 81 6.43 -14.62 -2.58
N ASP A 82 5.65 -13.79 -3.26
CA ASP A 82 5.93 -13.38 -4.63
C ASP A 82 7.08 -12.36 -4.65
N GLN A 83 7.16 -11.48 -3.66
CA GLN A 83 8.22 -10.47 -3.53
C GLN A 83 9.58 -11.13 -3.33
N ARG A 84 9.64 -12.15 -2.46
CA ARG A 84 10.82 -13.00 -2.27
C ARG A 84 11.29 -13.63 -3.58
N THR A 85 10.34 -14.11 -4.39
CA THR A 85 10.63 -14.74 -5.69
C THR A 85 11.22 -13.73 -6.68
N ASN A 86 10.62 -12.54 -6.78
CA ASN A 86 11.11 -11.49 -7.68
C ASN A 86 12.45 -10.89 -7.22
N PHE A 87 12.67 -10.73 -5.91
CA PHE A 87 13.96 -10.29 -5.35
C PHE A 87 15.12 -11.22 -5.76
N LEU A 88 14.93 -12.54 -5.63
CA LEU A 88 15.95 -13.52 -6.06
C LEU A 88 16.27 -13.40 -7.56
N ALA A 89 15.24 -13.17 -8.39
CA ALA A 89 15.40 -12.96 -9.83
C ALA A 89 15.91 -11.56 -10.21
N GLY A 90 15.90 -10.58 -9.28
CA GLY A 90 16.14 -9.16 -9.56
C GLY A 90 15.04 -8.50 -10.41
N LEU A 91 13.84 -9.07 -10.43
CA LEU A 91 12.69 -8.51 -11.12
C LEU A 91 12.00 -7.44 -10.26
N PRO A 92 11.21 -6.52 -10.84
CA PRO A 92 10.39 -5.59 -10.07
C PRO A 92 9.46 -6.33 -9.10
N ALA A 93 9.06 -5.67 -8.01
CA ALA A 93 8.15 -6.26 -7.02
C ALA A 93 6.83 -6.77 -7.64
N PRO A 94 6.11 -7.70 -6.98
CA PRO A 94 4.99 -8.43 -7.58
C PRO A 94 3.89 -7.55 -8.14
N CYS A 95 3.22 -8.05 -9.17
CA CYS A 95 2.21 -7.31 -9.92
C CYS A 95 0.84 -8.01 -9.94
N VAL A 96 0.49 -8.72 -8.86
CA VAL A 96 -0.72 -9.57 -8.82
C VAL A 96 -1.45 -9.47 -7.47
N TYR A 97 -2.37 -8.52 -7.39
CA TYR A 97 -3.65 -8.81 -6.74
C TYR A 97 -4.57 -9.43 -7.79
N LEU A 98 -4.84 -10.73 -7.69
CA LEU A 98 -5.94 -11.33 -8.47
C LEU A 98 -7.26 -10.93 -7.82
N PHE A 99 -7.62 -9.65 -7.92
CA PHE A 99 -8.88 -9.12 -7.42
C PHE A 99 -10.01 -9.60 -8.33
N ARG A 100 -10.43 -10.86 -8.14
CA ARG A 100 -11.57 -11.44 -8.85
C ARG A 100 -12.86 -10.80 -8.33
N ILE A 101 -13.14 -9.59 -8.82
CA ILE A 101 -14.41 -8.91 -8.63
C ILE A 101 -15.49 -9.86 -9.14
N LEU A 102 -16.33 -10.33 -8.23
CA LEU A 102 -17.47 -11.18 -8.58
C LEU A 102 -18.34 -10.45 -9.60
N ASN A 103 -18.48 -11.02 -10.79
CA ASN A 103 -19.18 -10.48 -11.98
C ASN A 103 -18.41 -9.44 -12.82
N CYS A 104 -17.11 -9.23 -12.65
CA CYS A 104 -16.31 -8.57 -13.69
C CYS A 104 -15.83 -9.61 -14.73
N PRO A 105 -16.13 -9.46 -16.04
CA PRO A 105 -15.68 -10.40 -17.07
C PRO A 105 -14.22 -10.20 -17.51
N TYR A 106 -13.52 -9.22 -16.94
CA TYR A 106 -12.13 -8.93 -17.23
C TYR A 106 -11.26 -9.21 -16.00
N ASP A 107 -10.23 -10.04 -16.16
CA ASP A 107 -9.14 -10.15 -15.19
C ASP A 107 -8.35 -8.83 -15.21
N LEU A 108 -8.78 -7.88 -14.38
CA LEU A 108 -8.14 -6.57 -14.27
C LEU A 108 -6.82 -6.73 -13.51
N LEU A 109 -5.74 -6.98 -14.26
CA LEU A 109 -4.37 -7.03 -13.75
C LEU A 109 -3.91 -5.65 -13.28
N VAL A 110 -4.29 -5.28 -12.06
CA VAL A 110 -3.73 -4.14 -11.35
C VAL A 110 -2.32 -4.51 -10.93
N ARG A 111 -1.33 -3.77 -11.44
CA ARG A 111 0.08 -3.91 -11.08
C ARG A 111 0.48 -2.78 -10.15
N ASP A 112 1.12 -3.11 -9.03
CA ASP A 112 1.64 -2.09 -8.11
C ASP A 112 2.84 -1.33 -8.72
N PHE A 113 3.60 -1.99 -9.60
CA PHE A 113 4.74 -1.41 -10.32
C PHE A 113 4.72 -1.75 -11.81
N PRO A 114 5.36 -0.92 -12.68
CA PRO A 114 5.65 -1.31 -14.06
C PRO A 114 6.47 -2.60 -14.11
N GLY A 115 6.05 -3.54 -14.96
CA GLY A 115 6.83 -4.76 -15.21
C GLY A 115 8.09 -4.48 -16.05
N GLY A 116 8.97 -5.47 -16.13
CA GLY A 116 10.19 -5.40 -16.93
C GLY A 116 11.28 -6.31 -16.38
N SER A 117 12.52 -6.11 -16.85
CA SER A 117 13.69 -6.84 -16.33
C SER A 117 14.11 -6.41 -14.92
N GLY A 118 13.68 -5.22 -14.46
CA GLY A 118 14.16 -4.64 -13.20
C GLY A 118 15.68 -4.57 -13.15
N GLU A 119 16.23 -4.92 -12.00
CA GLU A 119 17.66 -4.94 -11.68
C GLU A 119 18.33 -6.30 -11.98
N SER A 120 17.66 -7.21 -12.70
CA SER A 120 18.13 -8.58 -12.96
C SER A 120 19.51 -8.67 -13.63
N THR A 121 19.95 -7.61 -14.30
CA THR A 121 21.26 -7.50 -14.98
C THR A 121 22.23 -6.53 -14.29
N PHE A 122 21.85 -5.93 -13.16
CA PHE A 122 22.64 -4.89 -12.51
C PHE A 122 23.78 -5.49 -11.68
N VAL A 123 24.97 -4.90 -11.78
CA VAL A 123 26.15 -5.25 -10.99
C VAL A 123 26.00 -4.63 -9.59
N GLY A 124 26.25 -5.42 -8.54
CA GLY A 124 26.13 -4.96 -7.15
C GLY A 124 24.69 -4.94 -6.61
N ARG A 125 23.74 -5.60 -7.28
CA ARG A 125 22.38 -5.82 -6.78
C ARG A 125 22.41 -6.57 -5.44
N ALA A 126 21.57 -6.15 -4.51
CA ALA A 126 21.41 -6.81 -3.21
C ALA A 126 20.98 -8.29 -3.34
N THR A 127 21.42 -9.10 -2.38
CA THR A 127 21.16 -10.54 -2.27
C THR A 127 20.65 -10.92 -0.88
N VAL A 128 20.43 -12.22 -0.63
CA VAL A 128 19.91 -12.70 0.67
C VAL A 128 20.95 -12.53 1.79
N GLU A 129 22.21 -12.51 1.40
CA GLU A 129 23.39 -12.31 2.23
C GLU A 129 23.45 -10.89 2.83
N ASP A 130 22.93 -9.88 2.11
CA ASP A 130 22.82 -8.50 2.58
C ASP A 130 21.67 -8.28 3.58
N VAL A 131 20.76 -9.26 3.71
CA VAL A 131 19.64 -9.18 4.64
C VAL A 131 20.12 -9.44 6.07
N TYR A 132 19.96 -8.44 6.94
CA TYR A 132 20.21 -8.57 8.38
C TYR A 132 19.54 -9.84 8.94
N PRO A 133 20.27 -10.76 9.61
CA PRO A 133 19.75 -12.07 9.98
C PRO A 133 18.42 -12.05 10.72
N GLY A 134 18.26 -11.16 11.71
CA GLY A 134 17.02 -11.02 12.47
C GLY A 134 15.83 -10.44 11.69
N GLY A 135 16.06 -9.91 10.48
CA GLY A 135 15.05 -9.36 9.58
C GLY A 135 14.58 -10.33 8.49
N ARG A 136 15.19 -11.53 8.37
CA ARG A 136 14.92 -12.45 7.25
C ARG A 136 13.49 -12.97 7.19
N CYS A 137 12.79 -13.09 8.30
CA CYS A 137 11.35 -13.43 8.29
C CYS A 137 10.48 -12.31 7.71
N ALA A 138 10.85 -11.03 7.93
CA ALA A 138 10.12 -9.87 7.40
C ALA A 138 10.23 -9.75 5.87
N VAL A 139 11.26 -10.33 5.26
CA VAL A 139 11.45 -10.46 3.80
C VAL A 139 11.19 -11.90 3.29
N GLY A 140 10.60 -12.76 4.12
CA GLY A 140 10.14 -14.10 3.74
C GLY A 140 11.23 -15.17 3.54
N PHE A 141 12.51 -14.89 3.84
CA PHE A 141 13.61 -15.86 3.72
C PHE A 141 13.73 -16.82 4.90
N GLU A 142 13.10 -16.52 6.04
CA GLU A 142 13.00 -17.42 7.19
C GLU A 142 11.54 -17.50 7.68
N LYS A 143 11.19 -18.61 8.33
CA LYS A 143 9.84 -18.85 8.85
C LYS A 143 9.50 -17.92 10.03
N PHE A 144 8.23 -17.58 10.18
CA PHE A 144 7.72 -16.94 11.39
C PHE A 144 7.71 -17.93 12.56
N ASN A 145 7.98 -17.44 13.78
CA ASN A 145 8.04 -18.28 14.97
C ASN A 145 6.64 -18.59 15.51
N GLU A 146 6.13 -19.78 15.20
CA GLU A 146 4.80 -20.26 15.60
C GLU A 146 4.60 -20.37 17.12
N THR A 147 5.67 -20.43 17.93
CA THR A 147 5.54 -20.48 19.40
C THR A 147 5.45 -19.09 20.05
N ALA A 148 5.47 -18.01 19.27
CA ALA A 148 5.44 -16.64 19.77
C ALA A 148 3.99 -16.14 19.96
N GLY A 149 3.41 -16.42 21.14
CA GLY A 149 2.19 -15.75 21.62
C GLY A 149 0.87 -16.12 20.93
N ASP A 150 -0.07 -15.20 20.95
CA ASP A 150 -1.44 -15.34 20.44
C ASP A 150 -1.53 -15.45 18.90
N GLY A 151 -0.53 -14.94 18.19
CA GLY A 151 -0.40 -15.00 16.73
C GLY A 151 -0.03 -16.36 16.13
N SER A 152 0.18 -17.41 16.93
CA SER A 152 0.64 -18.75 16.49
C SER A 152 -0.05 -19.31 15.23
N LYS A 153 -1.39 -19.23 15.15
CA LYS A 153 -2.17 -19.68 13.99
C LYS A 153 -1.91 -18.86 12.72
N LEU A 154 -1.74 -17.55 12.86
CA LEU A 154 -1.41 -16.65 11.75
C LEU A 154 0.00 -16.94 11.22
N PHE A 155 0.97 -17.22 12.11
CA PHE A 155 2.31 -17.59 11.72
C PHE A 155 2.35 -18.93 10.98
N ALA A 156 1.62 -19.96 11.45
CA ALA A 156 1.53 -21.24 10.75
C ALA A 156 0.86 -21.12 9.36
N GLU A 157 -0.19 -20.31 9.23
CA GLU A 157 -0.84 -20.02 7.95
C GLU A 157 0.12 -19.27 6.99
N ALA A 158 0.82 -18.25 7.48
CA ALA A 158 1.79 -17.48 6.71
C ALA A 158 3.00 -18.33 6.28
N ASN A 159 3.50 -19.21 7.14
CA ASN A 159 4.58 -20.15 6.83
C ASN A 159 4.18 -21.06 5.67
N ARG A 160 2.99 -21.66 5.71
CA ARG A 160 2.47 -22.47 4.59
C ARG A 160 2.27 -21.66 3.31
N ILE A 161 1.81 -20.40 3.40
CA ILE A 161 1.73 -19.51 2.22
C ILE A 161 3.12 -19.27 1.61
N LEU A 162 4.14 -19.09 2.45
CA LEU A 162 5.55 -18.95 2.07
C LEU A 162 6.24 -20.28 1.68
N ALA A 163 5.53 -21.41 1.73
CA ALA A 163 6.02 -22.76 1.51
C ALA A 163 7.17 -23.19 2.45
N PHE A 164 7.03 -22.84 3.73
CA PHE A 164 7.83 -23.36 4.86
C PHE A 164 7.12 -24.49 5.61
#